data_AF-Q8CF15-F1
#
_entry.id   AF-Q8CF15-F1
#
_cell.length_a   1.000
_cell.length_b   1.000
_cell.length_c   1.000
_cell.angle_alpha   90.00
_cell.angle_beta   90.00
_cell.angle_gamma   90.00
#
_symmetry.space_group_name_H-M   'P 1'
#
loop_
_entity.id
_entity.type
_entity.pdbx_description
1 polymer ?
#
loop_
_entity_poly.entity_id
_entity_poly.type
_entity_poly.pdbx_seq_one_letter_code
_entity_poly.pdbx_strand_id
1 'polypeptide(L)'
;CRKCGFVVCAECSRERLLLPRLSPKPLRVCSLCYRELAAQKLREEAREGIGGSPPQLSHLGGTVCGASSGDDDDSDEDREGNGDGDWPTQVEFYASGVSWSAFHN
;
A
#
# COMPACT_ATOMS: atom_id res chain seq x y z
N CYS A 1 -4.44 -8.34 -3.99
CA CYS A 1 -5.00 -6.97 -4.13
C CYS A 1 -6.08 -6.75 -3.06
N ARG A 2 -6.05 -5.67 -2.28
CA ARG A 2 -7.05 -5.44 -1.21
C ARG A 2 -8.41 -4.93 -1.71
N LYS A 3 -8.50 -4.41 -2.93
CA LYS A 3 -9.77 -3.97 -3.55
C LYS A 3 -10.60 -5.13 -4.10
N CYS A 4 -9.98 -6.05 -4.84
CA CYS A 4 -10.67 -7.12 -5.56
C CYS A 4 -10.39 -8.54 -5.04
N GLY A 5 -9.50 -8.72 -4.06
CA GLY A 5 -9.21 -10.04 -3.46
C GLY A 5 -8.29 -10.96 -4.29
N PHE A 6 -8.10 -10.70 -5.59
CA PHE A 6 -7.24 -11.55 -6.42
C PHE A 6 -5.77 -11.55 -5.99
N VAL A 7 -5.15 -12.73 -6.10
CA VAL A 7 -3.70 -12.94 -6.00
C VAL A 7 -3.07 -12.59 -7.34
N VAL A 8 -2.05 -11.73 -7.28
CA VAL A 8 -1.31 -11.28 -8.45
C VAL A 8 0.18 -11.26 -8.09
N CYS A 9 1.06 -11.34 -9.09
CA CYS A 9 2.49 -11.25 -8.84
C CYS A 9 2.88 -9.88 -8.24
N ALA A 10 4.13 -9.79 -7.76
CA ALA A 10 4.66 -8.55 -7.19
C ALA A 10 4.56 -7.37 -8.16
N GLU A 11 4.93 -7.58 -9.43
CA GLU A 11 4.86 -6.53 -10.47
C GLU A 11 3.44 -5.98 -10.65
N CYS A 12 2.45 -6.87 -10.76
CA CYS A 12 1.08 -6.46 -11.02
C CYS A 12 0.40 -5.72 -9.85
N SER A 13 1.09 -5.53 -8.72
CA SER A 13 0.53 -4.88 -7.52
C SER A 13 1.55 -4.04 -6.75
N ARG A 14 2.39 -3.33 -7.49
CA ARG A 14 3.31 -2.33 -6.93
C ARG A 14 2.59 -1.11 -6.34
N GLU A 15 1.40 -0.82 -6.86
CA GLU A 15 0.64 0.38 -6.48
C GLU A 15 -0.02 0.31 -5.11
N ARG A 16 -0.04 1.46 -4.43
CA ARG A 16 -0.70 1.66 -3.13
C ARG A 16 -1.63 2.85 -3.19
N LEU A 17 -2.80 2.70 -2.57
CA LEU A 17 -3.88 3.67 -2.63
C LEU A 17 -4.64 3.68 -1.31
N LEU A 18 -5.05 4.86 -0.84
CA LEU A 18 -6.01 4.99 0.26
C LEU A 18 -7.38 4.44 -0.14
N LEU A 19 -7.89 3.51 0.67
CA LEU A 19 -9.23 2.95 0.57
C LEU A 19 -10.01 3.34 1.84
N PRO A 20 -10.64 4.52 1.90
CA PRO A 20 -11.25 5.06 3.13
C PRO A 20 -12.30 4.13 3.76
N ARG A 21 -12.98 3.32 2.95
CA ARG A 21 -13.96 2.33 3.41
C ARG A 21 -13.34 1.12 4.11
N LEU A 22 -12.05 0.86 3.92
CA LEU A 22 -11.37 -0.33 4.42
C LEU A 22 -10.29 0.01 5.46
N SER A 23 -9.47 1.04 5.22
CA SER A 23 -8.50 1.51 6.19
C SER A 23 -8.07 2.96 5.94
N PRO A 24 -7.65 3.70 6.97
CA PRO A 24 -7.10 5.05 6.83
C PRO A 24 -5.67 5.07 6.27
N LYS A 25 -5.05 3.91 6.01
CA LYS A 25 -3.68 3.77 5.52
C LYS A 25 -3.65 3.36 4.03
N PRO A 26 -2.58 3.67 3.27
CA PRO A 26 -2.46 3.22 1.90
C PRO A 26 -2.38 1.70 1.80
N LEU A 27 -3.20 1.09 0.96
CA LEU A 27 -3.29 -0.35 0.78
C LEU A 27 -2.81 -0.78 -0.61
N ARG A 28 -2.13 -1.93 -0.65
CA ARG A 28 -1.64 -2.55 -1.89
C ARG A 28 -2.81 -3.01 -2.77
N VAL A 29 -2.81 -2.54 -4.01
CA VAL A 29 -3.83 -2.87 -5.03
C VAL A 29 -3.15 -3.33 -6.32
N CYS A 30 -3.88 -4.08 -7.16
CA CYS A 30 -3.36 -4.41 -8.49
C CYS A 30 -3.44 -3.20 -9.42
N SER A 31 -2.61 -3.19 -10.47
CA SER A 31 -2.54 -2.09 -11.46
C SER A 31 -3.89 -1.78 -12.12
N LEU A 32 -4.73 -2.80 -12.33
CA LEU A 32 -6.09 -2.60 -12.85
C LEU A 32 -6.95 -1.78 -11.88
N CYS A 33 -7.05 -2.22 -10.62
CA CYS A 33 -7.83 -1.52 -9.60
C CYS A 33 -7.27 -0.11 -9.32
N TYR A 34 -5.96 0.07 -9.41
CA TYR A 34 -5.33 1.38 -9.24
C TYR A 34 -5.85 2.38 -10.30
N ARG A 35 -5.82 2.01 -11.58
CA ARG A 35 -6.30 2.87 -12.68
C ARG A 35 -7.78 3.24 -12.53
N GLU A 36 -8.62 2.27 -12.17
CA GLU A 36 -10.05 2.51 -11.94
C GLU A 36 -10.30 3.49 -10.80
N LEU A 37 -9.60 3.33 -9.68
CA LEU A 37 -9.77 4.17 -8.50
C LEU A 37 -9.16 5.56 -8.68
N ALA A 38 -8.02 5.67 -9.36
CA ALA A 38 -7.43 6.96 -9.71
C ALA A 38 -8.37 7.76 -10.64
N ALA A 39 -8.98 7.10 -11.63
CA ALA A 39 -9.96 7.73 -12.50
C ALA A 39 -11.24 8.16 -11.73
N GLN A 40 -11.67 7.39 -10.73
CA GLN A 40 -12.80 7.78 -9.88
C GLN A 40 -12.48 9.02 -9.05
N LYS A 41 -11.30 9.09 -8.43
CA LYS A 41 -10.87 10.26 -7.64
C LYS A 41 -10.83 11.54 -8.47
N LEU A 42 -10.24 11.49 -9.67
CA LEU A 42 -10.23 12.65 -10.58
C LEU A 42 -11.64 13.13 -10.94
N ARG A 43 -12.60 12.21 -11.08
CA ARG A 43 -14.00 12.56 -11.35
C ARG A 43 -14.71 13.15 -10.13
N GLU A 44 -14.42 12.65 -8.94
CA GLU A 44 -14.93 13.19 -7.68
C GLU A 44 -14.38 14.61 -7.44
N GLU A 45 -13.08 14.81 -7.60
CA GLU A 45 -12.41 16.11 -7.49
C GLU A 45 -12.96 17.11 -8.53
N ALA A 46 -13.19 16.67 -9.77
CA ALA A 46 -13.81 17.51 -10.81
C ALA A 46 -15.27 17.87 -10.47
N ARG A 47 -16.00 17.00 -9.76
CA ARG A 47 -17.39 17.25 -9.35
C ARG A 47 -17.49 18.13 -8.11
N GLU A 48 -16.53 18.03 -7.20
CA GLU A 48 -16.40 18.87 -6.01
C GLU A 48 -15.79 20.26 -6.35
N GLY A 49 -15.15 20.38 -7.51
CA GLY A 49 -14.50 21.59 -8.05
C GLY A 49 -15.41 22.66 -8.69
N ILE A 50 -16.72 22.74 -8.36
CA ILE A 50 -17.59 23.87 -8.78
C ILE A 50 -17.35 25.13 -7.89
N GLY A 51 -16.33 25.12 -7.02
CA GLY A 51 -16.05 26.18 -6.05
C GLY A 51 -14.62 26.74 -6.02
N GLY A 52 -13.79 26.53 -7.05
CA GLY A 52 -12.42 27.06 -7.08
C GLY A 52 -12.02 27.51 -8.48
N SER A 53 -11.84 28.82 -8.65
CA SER A 53 -11.37 29.50 -9.86
C SER A 53 -10.17 28.83 -10.53
N PRO A 54 -10.07 28.82 -11.88
CA PRO A 54 -8.85 28.41 -12.56
C PRO A 54 -7.75 29.46 -12.33
N PRO A 55 -6.50 29.08 -11.97
CA PRO A 55 -5.38 29.97 -12.20
C PRO A 55 -5.10 29.95 -13.71
N GLN A 56 -5.70 30.91 -14.41
CA GLN A 56 -5.20 31.37 -15.70
C GLN A 56 -3.86 32.07 -15.48
N LEU A 57 -2.95 31.81 -16.42
CA LEU A 57 -1.94 32.71 -16.99
C LEU A 57 -0.47 32.25 -16.88
N SER A 58 0.00 31.83 -18.05
CA SER A 58 1.26 32.22 -18.73
C SER A 58 2.63 31.83 -18.17
N HIS A 59 3.34 31.08 -19.03
CA HIS A 59 4.66 31.40 -19.58
C HIS A 59 5.66 32.12 -18.66
N LEU A 60 6.78 31.46 -18.35
CA LEU A 60 8.15 31.82 -18.77
C LEU A 60 9.17 30.97 -17.99
N GLY A 61 10.07 30.31 -18.74
CA GLY A 61 11.50 30.18 -18.44
C GLY A 61 11.96 29.46 -17.16
N GLY A 62 12.82 28.45 -17.34
CA GLY A 62 13.78 28.12 -16.30
C GLY A 62 14.14 26.64 -16.19
N THR A 63 15.13 26.24 -16.98
CA THR A 63 16.00 25.09 -16.70
C THR A 63 16.34 25.00 -15.21
N VAL A 64 16.01 23.89 -14.56
CA VAL A 64 16.92 23.24 -13.60
C VAL A 64 16.56 21.76 -13.52
N CYS A 65 17.45 20.93 -14.03
CA CYS A 65 17.54 19.53 -13.71
C CYS A 65 17.98 19.40 -12.24
N GLY A 66 17.01 19.29 -11.33
CA GLY A 66 17.26 18.89 -9.95
C GLY A 66 17.18 17.37 -9.83
N ALA A 67 18.24 16.66 -10.21
CA ALA A 67 18.39 15.25 -9.87
C ALA A 67 18.76 15.15 -8.39
N SER A 68 17.75 15.06 -7.51
CA SER A 68 17.97 14.51 -6.18
C SER A 68 17.85 12.99 -6.28
N SER A 69 19.00 12.35 -6.51
CA SER A 69 19.22 10.98 -6.02
C SER A 69 19.05 11.06 -4.50
N GLY A 70 17.92 10.56 -4.00
CA GLY A 70 17.77 10.23 -2.60
C GLY A 70 18.43 8.88 -2.39
N ASP A 71 19.40 8.87 -1.51
CA ASP A 71 20.28 7.76 -1.19
C ASP A 71 19.48 6.72 -0.40
N ASP A 72 19.62 5.45 -0.78
CA ASP A 72 19.06 4.30 -0.08
C ASP A 72 19.80 4.13 1.27
N ASP A 73 19.12 4.39 2.39
CA ASP A 73 19.61 4.08 3.74
C ASP A 73 18.74 2.94 4.34
N ASP A 74 18.98 1.72 3.84
CA ASP A 74 18.58 0.47 4.50
C ASP A 74 19.62 0.18 5.61
N SER A 75 19.47 0.86 6.74
CA SER A 75 20.17 0.50 7.98
C SER A 75 19.55 -0.76 8.58
N ASP A 76 19.95 -1.93 8.08
CA ASP A 76 19.79 -3.21 8.76
C ASP A 76 20.73 -3.22 9.97
N GLU A 77 20.28 -2.66 11.09
CA GLU A 77 20.92 -2.86 12.38
C GLU A 77 20.62 -4.29 12.85
N ASP A 78 21.49 -5.23 12.47
CA ASP A 78 21.59 -6.55 13.09
C ASP A 78 21.95 -6.37 14.57
N ARG A 79 20.94 -6.12 15.40
CA ARG A 79 21.07 -6.29 16.84
C ARG A 79 21.13 -7.79 17.08
N GLU A 80 22.36 -8.31 17.14
CA GLU A 80 22.69 -9.59 17.76
C GLU A 80 22.33 -9.54 19.26
N GLY A 81 21.02 -9.54 19.52
CA GLY A 81 20.46 -9.91 20.80
C GLY A 81 20.51 -11.42 20.86
N ASN A 82 21.55 -11.94 21.51
CA ASN A 82 21.53 -13.26 22.12
C ASN A 82 20.38 -13.30 23.14
N GLY A 83 19.19 -13.57 22.63
CA GLY A 83 17.96 -13.80 23.34
C GLY A 83 17.21 -14.78 22.47
N ASP A 84 17.47 -16.05 22.69
CA ASP A 84 16.53 -17.17 22.66
C ASP A 84 15.12 -16.71 23.08
N GLY A 85 14.46 -15.99 22.17
CA GLY A 85 13.05 -15.75 22.21
C GLY A 85 12.41 -17.09 21.96
N ASP A 86 12.13 -17.79 23.07
CA ASP A 86 11.18 -18.87 23.19
C ASP A 86 9.86 -18.41 22.55
N TRP A 87 9.80 -18.49 21.22
CA TRP A 87 8.54 -18.60 20.54
C TRP A 87 8.02 -19.94 20.99
N PRO A 88 6.89 -20.02 21.71
CA PRO A 88 6.43 -21.27 22.26
C PRO A 88 6.05 -22.19 21.09
N THR A 89 7.01 -22.93 20.58
CA THR A 89 6.79 -24.07 19.68
C THR A 89 5.99 -25.15 20.40
N GLN A 90 5.83 -25.01 21.72
CA GLN A 90 5.01 -25.80 22.61
C GLN A 90 3.67 -25.14 22.99
N VAL A 91 3.09 -24.25 22.18
CA VAL A 91 1.64 -24.05 22.29
C VAL A 91 0.98 -25.32 21.73
N GLU A 92 0.41 -26.15 22.61
CA GLU A 92 -0.34 -27.37 22.27
C GLU A 92 -1.42 -27.15 21.19
N PHE A 93 -1.79 -25.90 20.93
CA PHE A 93 -2.74 -25.49 19.89
C PHE A 93 -2.36 -25.94 18.48
N TYR A 94 -1.06 -25.87 18.10
CA TYR A 94 -0.61 -26.29 16.77
C TYR A 94 -0.04 -27.72 16.74
N ALA A 95 0.24 -28.30 17.91
CA ALA A 95 0.81 -29.65 18.05
C ALA A 95 -0.26 -30.73 18.31
N SER A 96 -1.40 -30.36 18.91
CA SER A 96 -2.57 -31.22 19.01
C SER A 96 -3.16 -31.34 17.61
N GLY A 97 -3.44 -32.55 17.14
CA GLY A 97 -4.00 -32.84 15.81
C GLY A 97 -5.42 -32.31 15.57
N VAL A 98 -5.72 -31.08 16.01
CA VAL A 98 -6.95 -30.36 15.74
C VAL A 98 -6.95 -30.02 14.25
N SER A 99 -7.81 -30.72 13.52
CA SER A 99 -8.01 -30.46 12.10
C SER A 99 -8.46 -29.01 11.90
N TRP A 100 -7.83 -28.33 10.96
CA TRP A 100 -8.17 -26.97 10.53
C TRP A 100 -9.66 -26.79 10.17
N SER A 101 -10.33 -27.90 9.80
CA SER A 101 -11.77 -27.92 9.50
C SER A 101 -12.69 -27.76 10.72
N ALA A 102 -12.18 -27.87 11.96
CA ALA A 102 -13.00 -27.68 13.16
C ALA A 102 -13.45 -26.23 13.40
N PHE A 103 -12.83 -25.26 12.70
CA PHE A 103 -13.05 -23.83 12.90
C PHE A 103 -14.04 -23.20 11.91
N HIS A 104 -14.62 -24.01 11.02
CA HIS A 104 -15.67 -23.60 10.10
C HIS A 104 -16.83 -24.58 10.21
N ASN A 105 -17.83 -24.23 11.02
CA ASN A 105 -19.15 -24.87 11.07
C ASN A 105 -20.21 -23.91 10.54
#